data_AF-A0A6N8BFV5-F1
#
_entry.id   AF-A0A6N8BFV5-F1
#
_cell.length_a   1.000
_cell.length_b   1.000
_cell.length_c   1.000
_cell.angle_alpha   90.00
_cell.angle_beta   90.00
_cell.angle_gamma   90.00
#
_symmetry.space_group_name_H-M   'P 1'
#
loop_
_entity.id
_entity.type
_entity.pdbx_description
1 polymer ?
#
loop_
_entity_poly.entity_id
_entity_poly.type
_entity_poly.pdbx_seq_one_letter_code
_entity_poly.pdbx_strand_id
1 'polypeptide(L)'
;MLVSTLLLLSLGVGVGILASFTGLGGGFLVVPLLIMLGYESYKAVGTSFLTIFIISISALAAHASLQHVDLRLGVLLGIGGVLGAQLGSRLVEYVPTNLFNKIFALILVALAVRMFFSKG
;
A
#
# COMPACT_ATOMS: atom_id res chain seq x y z
N MET A 1 18.34 10.42 -15.17
CA MET A 1 18.52 9.10 -14.52
C MET A 1 18.97 9.24 -13.06
N LEU A 2 20.12 9.87 -12.75
CA LEU A 2 20.56 10.04 -11.35
C LEU A 2 19.62 10.87 -10.46
N VAL A 3 19.15 12.02 -10.97
CA VAL A 3 18.23 12.91 -10.23
C VAL A 3 16.90 12.22 -9.91
N SER A 4 16.34 11.48 -10.87
CA SER A 4 15.12 10.70 -10.68
C SER A 4 15.28 9.59 -9.64
N THR A 5 16.43 8.92 -9.59
CA THR A 5 16.69 7.86 -8.59
C THR A 5 16.83 8.42 -7.18
N LEU A 6 17.54 9.55 -7.00
CA LEU A 6 17.65 10.24 -5.72
C LEU A 6 16.30 10.75 -5.20
N LEU A 7 15.45 11.25 -6.11
CA LEU A 7 14.11 11.73 -5.78
C LEU A 7 13.20 10.57 -5.36
N LEU A 8 13.23 9.44 -6.08
CA LEU A 8 12.48 8.24 -5.70
C LEU A 8 12.97 7.65 -4.37
N LEU A 9 14.27 7.67 -4.12
CA LEU A 9 14.85 7.17 -2.86
C LEU A 9 14.40 8.02 -1.66
N SER A 10 14.50 9.35 -1.77
CA SER A 10 14.06 10.27 -0.71
C SER A 10 12.56 10.17 -0.44
N LEU A 11 11.74 10.08 -1.49
CA LEU A 11 10.30 9.84 -1.35
C LEU A 11 10.01 8.48 -0.70
N GLY A 12 10.70 7.41 -1.12
CA GLY A 12 10.55 6.08 -0.54
C GLY A 12 10.87 6.05 0.95
N VAL A 13 11.96 6.70 1.36
CA VAL A 13 12.34 6.84 2.78
C VAL A 13 11.28 7.63 3.56
N GLY A 14 10.85 8.79 3.04
CA GLY A 14 9.84 9.63 3.70
C GLY A 14 8.50 8.90 3.86
N VAL A 15 8.04 8.24 2.80
CA VAL A 15 6.81 7.45 2.83
C VAL A 15 6.96 6.25 3.76
N GLY A 16 8.10 5.57 3.79
CA GLY A 16 8.35 4.44 4.68
C GLY A 16 8.26 4.83 6.16
N ILE A 17 8.80 6.00 6.52
CA ILE A 17 8.71 6.55 7.87
C ILE A 17 7.24 6.88 8.21
N LEU A 18 6.52 7.59 7.34
CA LEU A 18 5.10 7.92 7.58
C LEU A 18 4.22 6.66 7.64
N ALA A 19 4.53 5.65 6.83
CA ALA A 19 3.83 4.38 6.80
C ALA A 19 4.04 3.56 8.08
N SER A 20 5.24 3.59 8.67
CA SER A 20 5.52 2.88 9.91
C SER A 20 4.77 3.48 11.10
N PHE A 21 4.63 4.82 11.15
CA PHE A 21 3.82 5.49 12.18
C PHE A 21 2.32 5.18 12.06
N THR A 22 1.81 5.05 10.84
CA THR A 22 0.37 4.82 10.61
C THR A 22 -0.02 3.34 10.73
N GLY A 23 0.92 2.41 10.61
CA GLY A 23 0.65 0.96 10.64
C GLY A 23 -0.17 0.44 9.46
N LEU A 24 -0.51 1.29 8.49
CA LEU A 24 -1.40 0.99 7.35
C LEU A 24 -0.66 0.41 6.12
N GLY A 25 0.66 0.22 6.19
CA GLY A 25 1.46 -0.36 5.10
C GLY A 25 1.84 0.61 3.97
N GLY A 26 1.50 1.91 4.06
CA GLY A 26 2.04 2.97 3.19
C GLY A 26 1.51 3.05 1.75
N GLY A 27 0.80 2.04 1.26
CA GLY A 27 0.30 1.99 -0.12
C GLY A 27 -0.60 3.16 -0.52
N PHE A 28 -1.37 3.69 0.44
CA PHE A 28 -2.22 4.87 0.21
C PHE A 28 -1.44 6.14 -0.11
N LEU A 29 -0.16 6.21 0.28
CA LEU A 29 0.76 7.29 -0.09
C LEU A 29 1.50 6.95 -1.38
N VAL A 30 2.03 5.73 -1.50
CA VAL A 30 2.89 5.33 -2.65
C VAL A 30 2.16 5.44 -3.99
N VAL A 31 0.93 4.95 -4.08
CA VAL A 31 0.19 4.94 -5.35
C VAL A 31 -0.08 6.34 -5.90
N PRO A 32 -0.70 7.28 -5.17
CA PRO A 32 -0.93 8.64 -5.69
C PRO A 32 0.38 9.38 -5.97
N LEU A 33 1.43 9.16 -5.17
CA LEU A 33 2.74 9.78 -5.40
C LEU A 33 3.35 9.36 -6.74
N LEU A 34 3.26 8.07 -7.09
CA LEU A 34 3.75 7.56 -8.37
C LEU A 34 2.89 8.08 -9.54
N ILE A 35 1.58 8.19 -9.37
CA ILE A 35 0.69 8.77 -10.40
C ILE A 35 1.03 10.25 -10.63
N MET A 36 1.30 11.02 -9.56
CA MET A 36 1.73 12.42 -9.66
C MET A 36 3.08 12.57 -10.36
N LEU A 37 3.97 11.58 -10.25
CA LEU A 37 5.24 11.51 -10.97
C LEU A 37 5.08 11.09 -12.45
N GLY A 38 3.85 10.85 -12.92
CA GLY A 38 3.54 10.51 -14.32
C GLY A 38 3.62 9.02 -14.63
N TYR A 39 3.70 8.14 -13.62
CA TYR A 39 3.63 6.69 -13.84
C TYR A 39 2.19 6.26 -14.12
N GLU A 40 2.03 5.31 -15.04
CA GLU A 40 0.73 4.71 -15.35
C GLU A 40 0.13 4.01 -14.13
N SER A 41 -1.18 4.16 -13.91
CA SER A 41 -1.86 3.69 -12.69
C SER A 41 -1.61 2.21 -12.38
N TYR A 42 -1.56 1.33 -13.40
CA TYR A 42 -1.31 -0.10 -13.20
C TYR A 42 0.13 -0.38 -12.70
N LYS A 43 1.12 0.37 -13.20
CA LYS A 43 2.51 0.28 -12.70
C LYS A 43 2.61 0.80 -11.28
N ALA A 44 1.97 1.93 -10.99
CA ALA A 44 1.96 2.53 -9.66
C ALA A 44 1.38 1.56 -8.61
N VAL A 45 0.27 0.89 -8.93
CA VAL A 45 -0.35 -0.12 -8.06
C VAL A 45 0.61 -1.30 -7.84
N GLY A 46 1.20 -1.87 -8.90
CA GLY A 46 2.15 -2.97 -8.79
C GLY A 46 3.38 -2.62 -7.95
N THR A 47 3.97 -1.44 -8.15
CA THR A 47 5.11 -0.96 -7.36
C THR A 47 4.72 -0.77 -5.88
N SER A 48 3.53 -0.25 -5.60
CA SER A 48 3.07 -0.08 -4.22
C SER A 48 2.94 -1.42 -3.48
N PHE A 49 2.49 -2.49 -4.16
CA PHE A 49 2.42 -3.82 -3.57
C PHE A 49 3.79 -4.33 -3.14
N LEU A 50 4.82 -4.11 -3.96
CA LEU A 50 6.20 -4.46 -3.60
C LEU A 50 6.66 -3.67 -2.38
N THR A 51 6.36 -2.37 -2.32
CA THR A 51 6.69 -1.53 -1.15
C THR A 51 5.98 -2.02 0.11
N ILE A 52 4.67 -2.29 0.04
CA ILE A 52 3.87 -2.83 1.15
C ILE A 52 4.46 -4.16 1.62
N PHE A 53 4.87 -5.04 0.70
CA PHE A 53 5.47 -6.33 1.02
C PHE A 53 6.76 -6.17 1.84
N ILE A 54 7.67 -5.28 1.42
CA ILE A 54 8.91 -4.99 2.13
C ILE A 54 8.62 -4.41 3.52
N ILE A 55 7.70 -3.44 3.62
CA ILE A 55 7.29 -2.84 4.90
C ILE A 55 6.69 -3.91 5.83
N SER A 56 5.87 -4.82 5.29
CA SER A 56 5.20 -5.87 6.06
C SER A 56 6.20 -6.88 6.62
N ILE A 57 7.22 -7.27 5.85
CA ILE A 57 8.30 -8.14 6.34
C ILE A 57 9.06 -7.45 7.48
N SER A 58 9.40 -6.17 7.31
CA SER A 58 10.08 -5.40 8.34
C SER A 58 9.24 -5.28 9.61
N ALA A 59 7.94 -4.99 9.48
CA ALA A 59 6.99 -4.92 10.59
C ALA A 59 6.84 -6.27 11.30
N LEU A 60 6.74 -7.37 10.55
CA LEU A 60 6.67 -8.72 11.10
C LEU A 60 7.93 -9.05 11.90
N ALA A 61 9.12 -8.76 11.36
CA ALA A 61 10.38 -8.98 12.08
C ALA A 61 10.47 -8.16 13.37
N ALA A 62 10.03 -6.89 13.33
CA ALA A 62 10.01 -6.00 14.49
C ALA A 62 8.99 -6.44 15.56
N HIS A 63 7.83 -6.98 15.17
CA HIS A 63 6.81 -7.44 16.12
C HIS A 63 7.08 -8.86 16.62
N ALA A 64 7.73 -9.69 15.82
CA ALA A 64 8.14 -11.04 16.21
C ALA A 64 9.15 -11.01 17.37
N SER A 65 10.05 -10.02 17.41
CA SER A 65 10.98 -9.85 18.53
C SER A 65 10.28 -9.45 19.83
N LEU A 66 9.07 -8.87 19.75
CA LEU A 66 8.25 -8.46 20.90
C LEU A 66 7.26 -9.55 21.37
N GLN A 67 7.28 -10.77 20.78
CA GLN A 67 6.37 -11.89 21.07
C GLN A 67 4.86 -11.62 20.93
N HIS A 68 4.46 -10.55 20.24
CA HIS A 68 3.05 -10.20 20.02
C HIS A 68 2.45 -10.79 18.72
N VAL A 69 3.07 -11.81 18.14
CA VAL A 69 2.65 -12.35 16.83
C VAL A 69 1.84 -13.63 17.01
N ASP A 70 0.53 -13.54 16.78
CA ASP A 70 -0.32 -14.72 16.62
C ASP A 70 -0.19 -15.26 15.19
N LEU A 71 0.64 -16.29 15.04
CA LEU A 71 0.86 -16.95 13.74
C LEU A 71 -0.39 -17.62 13.18
N ARG A 72 -1.34 -18.07 14.03
CA ARG A 72 -2.58 -18.69 13.54
C ARG A 72 -3.46 -17.65 12.87
N LEU A 73 -3.66 -16.51 13.53
CA LEU A 73 -4.37 -15.38 12.94
C LEU A 73 -3.66 -14.86 11.69
N GLY A 74 -2.33 -14.74 11.73
CA GLY A 74 -1.52 -14.32 10.60
C GLY A 74 -1.70 -15.20 9.37
N VAL A 75 -1.68 -16.54 9.53
CA VAL A 75 -1.90 -17.48 8.42
C VAL A 75 -3.33 -17.42 7.91
N LEU A 76 -4.33 -17.34 8.79
CA LEU A 76 -5.74 -17.26 8.40
C LEU A 76 -6.02 -15.99 7.57
N LEU A 77 -5.51 -14.84 8.03
CA LEU A 77 -5.58 -13.57 7.32
C LEU A 77 -4.77 -13.62 6.02
N GLY A 78 -3.60 -14.27 6.03
CA GLY A 78 -2.77 -14.47 4.85
C GLY A 78 -3.47 -15.24 3.75
N ILE A 79 -4.12 -16.37 4.07
CA ILE A 79 -4.90 -17.16 3.12
C ILE A 79 -6.06 -16.33 2.55
N GLY A 80 -6.82 -15.66 3.41
CA GLY A 80 -7.91 -14.77 2.98
C GLY A 80 -7.42 -13.64 2.07
N GLY A 81 -6.28 -13.05 2.41
CA GLY A 81 -5.62 -12.01 1.61
C GLY A 81 -5.15 -12.50 0.24
N VAL A 82 -4.54 -13.69 0.16
CA VAL A 82 -4.09 -14.29 -1.10
C VAL A 82 -5.27 -14.61 -2.01
N LEU A 83 -6.34 -15.20 -1.47
CA LEU A 83 -7.55 -15.49 -2.23
C LEU A 83 -8.22 -14.20 -2.72
N GLY A 84 -8.36 -13.21 -1.83
CA GLY A 84 -8.92 -11.90 -2.18
C GLY A 84 -8.10 -11.16 -3.24
N ALA A 85 -6.77 -11.18 -3.13
CA ALA A 85 -5.87 -10.55 -4.10
C ALA A 85 -5.98 -11.19 -5.48
N GLN A 86 -6.01 -12.53 -5.57
CA GLN A 86 -6.16 -13.23 -6.85
C GLN A 86 -7.52 -13.01 -7.51
N LEU A 87 -8.60 -12.96 -6.73
CA LEU A 87 -9.93 -12.65 -7.25
C LEU A 87 -10.02 -11.18 -7.67
N GLY A 88 -9.49 -10.28 -6.84
CA GLY A 88 -9.48 -8.85 -7.10
C GLY A 88 -8.68 -8.46 -8.34
N SER A 89 -7.51 -9.07 -8.57
CA SER A 89 -6.70 -8.80 -9.76
C SER A 89 -7.43 -9.20 -11.04
N ARG A 90 -8.07 -10.38 -11.05
CA ARG A 90 -8.88 -10.83 -12.20
C ARG A 90 -10.10 -9.95 -12.44
N LEU A 91 -10.78 -9.51 -11.38
CA LEU A 91 -11.94 -8.62 -11.49
C LEU A 91 -11.55 -7.26 -12.07
N VAL A 92 -10.39 -6.73 -11.69
CA VAL A 92 -9.88 -5.43 -12.17
C VAL A 92 -9.63 -5.42 -13.68
N GLU A 93 -9.26 -6.55 -14.30
CA GLU A 93 -9.06 -6.65 -15.76
C GLU A 93 -10.33 -6.35 -16.56
N TYR A 94 -11.51 -6.57 -15.97
CA TYR A 94 -12.81 -6.28 -16.60
C TYR A 94 -13.31 -4.85 -16.33
N VAL A 95 -12.58 -4.06 -15.54
CA VAL A 95 -12.99 -2.70 -15.15
C VAL A 95 -12.32 -1.66 -16.04
N PRO A 96 -13.07 -0.75 -16.70
CA PRO A 96 -12.48 0.30 -17.50
C PRO A 96 -11.65 1.27 -16.63
N THR A 97 -10.52 1.74 -17.16
CA THR A 97 -9.54 2.58 -16.43
C THR A 97 -10.17 3.82 -15.79
N ASN A 98 -11.16 4.44 -16.45
CA ASN A 98 -11.87 5.61 -15.92
C ASN A 98 -12.67 5.26 -14.64
N LEU A 99 -13.28 4.09 -14.60
CA LEU A 99 -14.03 3.62 -13.44
C LEU A 99 -13.09 3.21 -12.31
N PHE A 100 -11.99 2.51 -12.64
CA PHE A 100 -10.94 2.18 -11.68
C PHE A 100 -10.39 3.44 -10.99
N ASN A 101 -10.02 4.47 -11.76
CA ASN A 101 -9.48 5.71 -11.22
C ASN A 101 -10.51 6.45 -10.34
N LYS A 102 -11.80 6.45 -10.73
CA LYS A 102 -12.88 7.04 -9.90
C LYS A 102 -13.06 6.30 -8.56
N ILE A 103 -13.11 4.96 -8.60
CA ILE A 103 -13.25 4.13 -7.40
C ILE A 103 -12.03 4.32 -6.50
N PHE A 104 -10.83 4.28 -7.08
CA PHE A 104 -9.59 4.47 -6.34
C PHE A 104 -9.52 5.86 -5.67
N ALA A 105 -9.87 6.92 -6.41
CA ALA A 105 -9.95 8.27 -5.85
C ALA A 105 -10.97 8.36 -4.70
N LEU A 106 -12.15 7.73 -4.85
CA LEU A 106 -13.17 7.69 -3.80
C LEU A 106 -12.65 6.99 -2.53
N ILE A 107 -11.97 5.85 -2.69
CA ILE A 107 -11.37 5.11 -1.57
C ILE A 107 -10.31 5.96 -0.88
N LEU A 108 -9.43 6.64 -1.63
CA LEU A 108 -8.42 7.53 -1.05
C LEU A 108 -9.03 8.69 -0.28
N VAL A 109 -10.08 9.32 -0.81
CA VAL A 109 -10.81 10.39 -0.10
C VAL A 109 -11.44 9.85 1.17
N ALA A 110 -12.09 8.68 1.10
CA ALA A 110 -12.67 8.03 2.28
C ALA A 110 -11.61 7.70 3.33
N LEU A 111 -10.42 7.23 2.91
CA LEU A 111 -9.31 6.93 3.79
C LEU A 111 -8.77 8.22 4.45
N ALA A 112 -8.60 9.29 3.67
CA ALA A 112 -8.16 10.59 4.17
C ALA A 112 -9.14 11.17 5.20
N VAL A 113 -10.45 11.09 4.91
CA VAL A 113 -11.52 11.48 5.84
C VAL A 113 -11.44 10.62 7.11
N ARG A 114 -11.35 9.29 6.97
CA ARG A 114 -11.23 8.39 8.13
C ARG A 114 -10.01 8.72 8.98
N MET A 115 -8.84 8.96 8.38
CA MET A 115 -7.64 9.35 9.11
C MET A 115 -7.80 10.69 9.83
N PHE A 116 -8.50 11.65 9.23
CA PHE A 116 -8.76 12.96 9.85
C PHE A 116 -9.72 12.87 11.05
N PHE A 117 -10.73 12.01 10.97
CA PHE A 117 -11.71 11.82 12.06
C PHE A 117 -11.32 10.72 13.07
N SER A 118 -10.37 9.84 12.72
CA SER A 118 -9.79 8.88 13.64
C SER A 118 -8.92 9.63 14.64
N LYS A 119 -9.56 10.17 15.69
CA LYS A 119 -8.88 10.61 16.91
C LYS A 119 -7.90 9.51 17.34
N GLY A 120 -6.63 9.90 17.52
CA GLY A 120 -5.61 9.08 18.18
C GLY A 120 -5.99 8.78 19.62
#